data_AF-S9QI84-F1
#
_entry.id   AF-S9QI84-F1
#
_cell.length_a   1.000
_cell.length_b   1.000
_cell.length_c   1.000
_cell.angle_alpha   90.00
_cell.angle_beta   90.00
_cell.angle_gamma   90.00
#
_symmetry.space_group_name_H-M   'P 1'
#
loop_
_entity.id
_entity.type
_entity.pdbx_description
1 polymer ?
#
loop_
_entity_poly.entity_id
_entity_poly.type
_entity_poly.pdbx_seq_one_letter_code
_entity_poly.pdbx_strand_id
1 'polypeptide(L)'
;MGEYLLPPLTTLTHQILHAYEGVEDSRRGYRFDRVYVATERRSAEIHAAMFRGGGWLYRVIPEGPLEADPDSVDPTLSQACPRARVVEVLPLHPADVVRILESMQNGGMT
;
A
#
# COMPACT_ATOMS: atom_id res chain seq x y z
N MET A 1 2.58 -10.35 17.69
CA MET A 1 3.81 -9.65 17.23
C MET A 1 4.74 -10.66 16.59
N GLY A 2 5.23 -10.39 15.36
CA GLY A 2 5.84 -11.40 14.49
C GLY A 2 4.92 -11.91 13.38
N GLU A 3 3.78 -11.26 13.18
CA GLU A 3 2.85 -11.57 12.09
C GLU A 3 3.35 -11.02 10.76
N TYR A 4 2.93 -11.64 9.67
CA TYR A 4 3.38 -11.34 8.32
C TYR A 4 2.29 -10.65 7.51
N LEU A 5 2.66 -9.63 6.76
CA LEU A 5 1.93 -9.26 5.56
C LEU A 5 2.26 -10.30 4.48
N LEU A 6 1.22 -10.93 3.96
CA LEU A 6 1.29 -12.00 2.97
C LEU A 6 0.59 -11.56 1.68
N PRO A 7 1.05 -12.04 0.51
CA PRO A 7 0.51 -11.61 -0.77
C PRO A 7 -0.94 -12.11 -0.96
N PRO A 8 -1.72 -11.47 -1.84
CA PRO A 8 -3.11 -11.86 -2.09
C PRO A 8 -3.28 -13.33 -2.47
N LEU A 9 -2.36 -13.90 -3.26
CA LEU A 9 -2.40 -15.32 -3.64
C LEU A 9 -2.28 -16.27 -2.44
N THR A 10 -1.67 -15.82 -1.34
CA THR A 10 -1.54 -16.60 -0.09
C THR A 10 -2.72 -16.39 0.85
N THR A 11 -3.21 -15.16 0.97
CA THR A 11 -4.32 -14.83 1.88
C THR A 11 -5.70 -15.05 1.27
N LEU A 12 -5.77 -15.21 -0.05
CA LEU A 12 -6.98 -15.26 -0.86
C LEU A 12 -7.87 -14.02 -0.71
N THR A 13 -7.28 -12.88 -0.30
CA THR A 13 -8.03 -11.62 -0.21
C THR A 13 -8.39 -11.10 -1.60
N HIS A 14 -9.63 -10.67 -1.75
CA HIS A 14 -10.11 -9.93 -2.91
C HIS A 14 -10.02 -8.41 -2.73
N GLN A 15 -9.64 -7.96 -1.52
CA GLN A 15 -9.44 -6.55 -1.19
C GLN A 15 -8.03 -6.13 -1.54
N ILE A 16 -7.81 -5.86 -2.82
CA ILE A 16 -6.57 -5.32 -3.38
C ILE A 16 -6.80 -3.87 -3.81
N LEU A 17 -5.78 -3.02 -3.77
CA LEU A 17 -5.93 -1.59 -4.05
C LEU A 17 -6.57 -1.30 -5.43
N HIS A 18 -6.31 -2.17 -6.43
CA HIS A 18 -6.95 -2.13 -7.76
C HIS A 18 -8.49 -2.21 -7.70
N ALA A 19 -9.07 -2.85 -6.68
CA ALA A 19 -10.53 -2.94 -6.51
C ALA A 19 -11.18 -1.59 -6.13
N TYR A 20 -10.38 -0.57 -5.79
CA TYR A 20 -10.86 0.71 -5.26
C TYR A 20 -10.73 1.88 -6.24
N GLU A 21 -10.02 1.72 -7.36
CA GLU A 21 -9.86 2.79 -8.37
C GLU A 21 -11.00 2.85 -9.41
N GLY A 22 -11.97 1.92 -9.38
CA GLY A 22 -13.18 2.00 -10.23
C GLY A 22 -12.93 1.91 -11.75
N VAL A 23 -11.69 1.70 -12.18
CA VAL A 23 -11.30 1.53 -13.58
C VAL A 23 -11.07 0.05 -13.83
N GLU A 24 -11.92 -0.55 -14.67
CA GLU A 24 -11.82 -1.95 -15.14
C GLU A 24 -10.56 -2.23 -15.96
N ASP A 25 -9.78 -1.21 -16.29
CA ASP A 25 -8.64 -1.32 -17.19
C ASP A 25 -7.29 -1.26 -16.45
N SER A 26 -6.85 -2.45 -16.07
CA SER A 26 -5.46 -2.92 -16.09
C SER A 26 -4.35 -1.90 -15.81
N ARG A 27 -4.06 -1.61 -14.53
CA ARG A 27 -2.65 -1.40 -14.16
C ARG A 27 -1.92 -2.72 -14.38
N ARG A 28 -1.29 -2.86 -15.56
CA ARG A 28 -0.61 -4.08 -16.03
C ARG A 28 0.53 -4.57 -15.13
N GLY A 29 0.88 -3.84 -14.07
CA GLY A 29 1.99 -4.15 -13.17
C GLY A 29 1.62 -4.91 -11.88
N TYR A 30 0.36 -4.90 -11.44
CA TYR A 30 0.04 -5.44 -10.11
C TYR A 30 0.21 -6.97 -10.02
N ARG A 31 0.97 -7.41 -9.02
CA ARG A 31 1.34 -8.80 -8.78
C ARG A 31 0.66 -9.35 -7.55
N PHE A 32 -0.12 -10.41 -7.75
CA PHE A 32 -0.84 -11.12 -6.68
C PHE A 32 0.08 -11.99 -5.81
N ASP A 33 1.33 -12.22 -6.23
CA ASP A 33 2.34 -13.01 -5.51
C ASP A 33 3.33 -12.14 -4.72
N ARG A 34 3.00 -10.85 -4.54
CA ARG A 34 3.86 -9.88 -3.88
C ARG A 34 3.10 -9.03 -2.85
N VAL A 35 3.87 -8.52 -1.89
CA VAL A 35 3.50 -7.47 -0.95
C VAL A 35 4.26 -6.22 -1.35
N TYR A 36 3.55 -5.10 -1.42
CA TYR A 36 4.10 -3.80 -1.75
C TYR A 36 4.38 -3.02 -0.47
N VAL A 37 5.58 -2.46 -0.36
CA VAL A 37 6.03 -1.68 0.78
C VAL A 37 6.52 -0.33 0.30
N ALA A 38 6.11 0.72 0.99
CA ALA A 38 6.61 2.06 0.74
C ALA A 38 7.82 2.36 1.63
N THR A 39 8.82 3.06 1.08
CA THR A 39 9.98 3.53 1.84
C THR A 39 9.68 4.81 2.62
N GLU A 40 8.67 5.57 2.19
CA GLU A 40 8.21 6.79 2.85
C GLU A 40 6.84 6.62 3.49
N ARG A 41 6.70 7.17 4.71
CA ARG A 41 5.46 7.14 5.48
C ARG A 41 4.29 7.79 4.73
N ARG A 42 4.53 8.93 4.06
CA ARG A 42 3.49 9.69 3.35
C ARG A 42 2.88 8.88 2.21
N SER A 43 3.70 8.12 1.49
CA SER A 43 3.22 7.20 0.44
C SER A 43 2.32 6.12 1.05
N ALA A 44 2.75 5.47 2.13
CA ALA A 44 1.92 4.47 2.83
C ALA A 44 0.59 5.05 3.35
N GLU A 45 0.61 6.29 3.85
CA GLU A 45 -0.58 7.01 4.34
C GLU A 45 -1.61 7.23 3.25
N ILE A 46 -1.18 7.59 2.03
CA ILE A 46 -2.06 7.75 0.86
C ILE A 46 -2.79 6.43 0.56
N HIS A 47 -2.05 5.32 0.51
CA HIS A 47 -2.65 4.01 0.24
C HIS A 47 -3.60 3.55 1.35
N ALA A 48 -3.24 3.77 2.62
CA ALA A 48 -4.10 3.45 3.75
C ALA A 48 -5.38 4.30 3.77
N ALA A 49 -5.31 5.58 3.38
CA ALA A 49 -6.47 6.47 3.31
C ALA A 49 -7.47 6.04 2.21
N MET A 50 -6.99 5.46 1.11
CA MET A 50 -7.84 4.93 0.03
C MET A 50 -8.58 3.63 0.39
N PHE A 51 -8.20 2.96 1.48
CA PHE A 51 -8.87 1.73 1.91
C PHE A 51 -10.26 2.03 2.48
N ARG A 52 -11.28 1.31 1.98
CA ARG A 52 -12.68 1.52 2.39
C ARG A 52 -12.87 1.27 3.89
N GLY A 53 -13.36 2.29 4.59
CA GLY A 53 -13.57 2.24 6.04
C GLY A 53 -12.37 2.67 6.87
N GLY A 54 -11.29 3.14 6.22
CA GLY A 54 -10.05 3.57 6.87
C GLY A 54 -9.05 2.42 7.00
N GLY A 55 -7.86 2.60 6.42
CA GLY A 55 -6.78 1.63 6.49
C GLY A 55 -5.89 1.79 7.73
N TRP A 56 -4.88 0.93 7.79
CA TRP A 56 -3.86 0.93 8.84
C TRP A 56 -2.48 1.09 8.22
N LEU A 57 -1.57 1.68 8.99
CA LEU A 57 -0.16 1.76 8.64
C LEU A 57 0.60 0.65 9.35
N TYR A 58 1.42 -0.08 8.59
CA TYR A 58 2.25 -1.14 9.13
C TYR A 58 3.72 -0.75 8.94
N ARG A 59 4.47 -0.65 10.04
CA ARG A 59 5.93 -0.63 9.96
C ARG A 59 6.41 -2.05 9.83
N VAL A 60 7.16 -2.34 8.77
CA VAL A 60 7.53 -3.70 8.41
C VAL A 60 9.01 -3.83 8.10
N ILE A 61 9.51 -5.06 8.17
CA ILE A 61 10.80 -5.45 7.63
C ILE A 61 10.50 -6.39 6.45
N PRO A 62 10.77 -5.97 5.21
CA PRO A 62 10.60 -6.84 4.04
C PRO A 62 11.52 -8.07 4.14
N GLU A 63 11.03 -9.22 3.69
CA GLU A 63 11.81 -10.45 3.63
C GLU A 63 11.86 -11.00 2.20
N GLY A 64 13.07 -11.36 1.76
CA GLY A 64 13.33 -11.82 0.40
C GLY A 64 13.79 -10.70 -0.54
N PRO A 65 13.87 -10.98 -1.85
CA PRO A 65 14.28 -9.99 -2.84
C PRO A 65 13.32 -8.79 -2.88
N LEU A 66 13.90 -7.59 -2.95
CA LEU A 66 13.17 -6.36 -3.23
C LEU A 66 13.22 -6.08 -4.73
N GLU A 67 12.05 -5.91 -5.32
CA GLU A 67 11.87 -5.58 -6.73
C GLU A 67 11.20 -4.21 -6.83
N ALA A 68 11.49 -3.43 -7.88
CA ALA A 68 10.79 -2.17 -8.11
C ALA A 68 9.30 -2.44 -8.37
N ASP A 69 8.42 -1.61 -7.81
CA ASP A 69 7.00 -1.64 -8.13
C ASP A 69 6.79 -1.16 -9.58
N PRO A 70 6.24 -2.00 -10.48
CA PRO A 70 6.00 -1.62 -11.87
C PRO A 70 4.98 -0.50 -12.04
N ASP A 71 4.15 -0.24 -11.03
CA ASP A 71 3.16 0.85 -11.04
C ASP A 71 3.71 2.16 -10.43
N SER A 72 4.94 2.16 -9.91
CA SER A 72 5.58 3.34 -9.34
C SER A 72 6.48 4.06 -10.34
N VAL A 73 6.33 5.40 -10.44
CA VAL A 73 7.22 6.25 -11.25
C VAL A 73 8.62 6.33 -10.65
N ASP A 74 8.71 6.32 -9.32
CA ASP A 74 9.98 6.23 -8.59
C ASP A 74 10.16 4.80 -8.06
N PRO A 75 11.16 4.04 -8.57
CA PRO A 75 11.39 2.65 -8.17
C PRO A 75 11.92 2.50 -6.74
N THR A 76 12.27 3.62 -6.07
CA THR A 76 12.76 3.64 -4.70
C THR A 76 11.65 3.92 -3.68
N LEU A 77 10.51 4.45 -4.11
CA LEU A 77 9.40 4.80 -3.23
C LEU A 77 8.48 3.62 -2.90
N SER A 78 8.26 2.74 -3.88
CA SER A 78 7.45 1.53 -3.73
C SER A 78 8.23 0.31 -4.21
N GLN A 79 8.30 -0.71 -3.37
CA GLN A 79 9.04 -1.94 -3.63
C GLN A 79 8.15 -3.16 -3.38
N ALA A 80 8.30 -4.17 -4.22
CA ALA A 80 7.62 -5.45 -4.10
C ALA A 80 8.53 -6.49 -3.44
N CYS A 81 7.97 -7.26 -2.51
CA CYS A 81 8.66 -8.36 -1.81
C CYS A 81 7.73 -9.59 -1.66
N PRO A 82 8.28 -10.80 -1.45
CA PRO A 82 7.44 -11.98 -1.21
C PRO A 82 6.56 -11.90 0.04
N ARG A 83 7.08 -11.31 1.12
CA ARG A 83 6.37 -11.07 2.38
C ARG A 83 7.07 -10.01 3.21
N ALA A 84 6.38 -9.43 4.19
CA ALA A 84 6.98 -8.49 5.12
C ALA A 84 6.58 -8.80 6.57
N ARG A 85 7.54 -8.77 7.49
CA ARG A 85 7.27 -9.00 8.90
C ARG A 85 6.82 -7.71 9.57
N VAL A 86 5.68 -7.72 10.24
CA VAL A 86 5.15 -6.56 10.96
C VAL A 86 5.95 -6.33 12.24
N VAL A 87 6.48 -5.12 12.36
CA VAL A 87 7.16 -4.61 13.55
C VAL A 87 6.19 -3.80 14.41
N GLU A 88 5.32 -3.01 13.76
CA GLU A 88 4.39 -2.11 14.45
C GLU A 88 3.15 -1.87 13.60
N VAL A 89 2.01 -1.67 14.27
CA VAL A 89 0.73 -1.31 13.66
C VAL A 89 0.33 0.06 14.18
N LEU A 90 0.05 0.98 13.27
CA LEU A 90 -0.28 2.36 13.56
C LEU A 90 -1.67 2.68 12.97
N PRO A 91 -2.66 3.07 13.79
CA PRO A 91 -3.94 3.51 13.27
C PRO A 91 -3.76 4.82 12.48
N LEU A 92 -4.44 4.93 11.35
CA LEU A 92 -4.59 6.20 10.65
C LEU A 92 -5.81 6.93 11.21
N HIS A 93 -5.62 8.12 11.79
CA HIS A 93 -6.72 8.84 12.42
C HIS A 93 -7.74 9.28 11.35
N PRO A 94 -9.06 9.24 11.62
CA PRO A 94 -10.07 9.63 10.61
C PRO A 94 -9.88 11.04 10.04
N ALA A 95 -9.42 11.98 10.86
CA ALA A 95 -9.08 13.33 10.40
C ALA A 95 -7.90 13.35 9.40
N ASP A 96 -6.93 12.45 9.55
CA ASP A 96 -5.82 12.31 8.61
C ASP A 96 -6.29 11.74 7.28
N VAL A 97 -7.21 10.76 7.31
CA VAL A 97 -7.83 10.21 6.09
C VAL A 97 -8.50 11.32 5.29
N VAL A 98 -9.34 12.15 5.93
CA VAL A 98 -10.02 13.27 5.26
C VAL A 98 -9.01 14.24 4.65
N ARG A 99 -8.02 14.69 5.42
CA ARG A 99 -6.99 15.62 4.96
C ARG A 99 -6.18 15.08 3.77
N ILE A 100 -5.81 13.79 3.80
CA ILE A 100 -5.08 13.13 2.72
C ILE A 100 -5.93 13.10 1.46
N LEU A 101 -7.19 12.64 1.55
CA LEU A 101 -8.09 12.53 0.40
C LEU A 101 -8.40 13.92 -0.20
N GLU A 102 -8.62 14.94 0.63
CA GLU A 102 -8.79 16.33 0.17
C GLU A 102 -7.55 16.86 -0.55
N SER A 103 -6.35 16.55 -0.05
CA SER A 103 -5.10 16.97 -0.71
C SER A 103 -4.95 16.36 -2.11
N MET A 104 -5.35 15.09 -2.27
CA MET A 104 -5.33 14.40 -3.56
C MET A 104 -6.36 14.98 -4.54
N GLN A 105 -7.55 15.38 -4.07
CA GLN A 105 -8.61 15.97 -4.89
C GLN A 105 -8.29 17.40 -5.33
N ASN A 106 -7.67 18.20 -4.46
CA ASN A 106 -7.36 19.60 -4.71
C ASN A 106 -6.06 19.81 -5.51
N GLY A 107 -5.47 18.74 -6.07
CA GLY A 107 -4.23 18.80 -6.83
C GLY A 107 -3.00 19.18 -6.00
N GLY A 108 -3.08 19.04 -4.67
CA GLY A 108 -2.01 19.40 -3.77
C GLY A 108 -1.01 18.25 -3.60
N MET A 109 0.30 18.41 -3.85
CA MET A 109 1.09 19.54 -4.35
C MET A 109 2.56 19.03 -4.34
N THR A 110 3.39 19.60 -5.22
CA THR A 110 4.82 19.96 -5.03
C THR A 110 5.73 19.10 -4.15
#